data_AF-A0A8C0F507-F1
#
_entry.id   AF-A0A8C0F507-F1
#
_cell.length_a   1.000
_cell.length_b   1.000
_cell.length_c   1.000
_cell.angle_alpha   90.00
_cell.angle_beta   90.00
_cell.angle_gamma   90.00
#
_symmetry.space_group_name_H-M   'P 1'
#
loop_
_entity.id
_entity.type
_entity.pdbx_description
1 polymer ?
#
loop_
_entity_poly.entity_id
_entity_poly.type
_entity_poly.pdbx_seq_one_letter_code
_entity_poly.pdbx_strand_id
1 'polypeptide(L)'
;MGTAALPRGRTGHHLAAPAPGVARPRPPALPGAACATHSSGKAYEELRQECLRRGVLFEDPDFPACNSSLFFSEKPPIPFIWKRPGVSVLFCSPLSSYPKFILGGAMRTDICQGDLGDCWLLAAIASLTLNEKTLARVVPLDQNFGPDYAGIFHFQFWQHNEWLDVVIDDQLPTFKGRLVFLHSAEHNEFWSALLEKAYAKLNGSYEALKGGSTIEAMEDFTGGVGEMYEVKKAPDNFYEILEKALKRCSLVCCSINISSAVESEAKTPFGLIKGHAYSVTGIDEVSYRGRQVQLIRIRNPWGQVEWNGPWSDKYVRCPIHTGLVKAALDDGEFWMKFEDFKVHFDKVEICNLTPDALEDSTAHKWEVTIHQGSWVRGSTAGGCRNFLGQSS
;
A
#
# COMPACT_ATOMS: atom_id res chain seq x y z
N MET A 1 58.19 25.60 -48.23
CA MET A 1 58.93 24.59 -47.46
C MET A 1 57.92 23.67 -46.80
N GLY A 2 58.00 22.36 -47.05
CA GLY A 2 57.35 21.32 -46.24
C GLY A 2 55.90 20.96 -46.56
N THR A 3 55.67 20.25 -47.67
CA THR A 3 54.52 19.36 -47.88
C THR A 3 54.70 18.06 -47.08
N ALA A 4 53.71 17.62 -46.30
CA ALA A 4 53.64 16.25 -45.80
C ALA A 4 52.18 15.77 -45.73
N ALA A 5 51.94 14.61 -46.34
CA ALA A 5 50.67 13.96 -46.57
C ALA A 5 50.12 13.26 -45.30
N LEU A 6 48.79 13.25 -45.16
CA LEU A 6 48.07 12.42 -44.19
C LEU A 6 47.74 11.03 -44.79
N PRO A 7 48.00 9.92 -44.08
CA PRO A 7 47.72 8.59 -44.58
C PRO A 7 46.25 8.17 -44.38
N ARG A 8 45.72 7.45 -45.36
CA ARG A 8 44.42 6.75 -45.29
C ARG A 8 44.57 5.49 -44.42
N GLY A 9 43.96 5.51 -43.23
CA GLY A 9 43.77 4.32 -42.41
C GLY A 9 42.37 3.74 -42.61
N ARG A 10 42.28 2.57 -43.25
CA ARG A 10 41.12 1.65 -43.17
C ARG A 10 41.25 0.88 -41.86
N THR A 11 40.26 0.98 -40.98
CA THR A 11 39.98 -0.06 -39.97
C THR A 11 38.50 -0.43 -40.08
N GLY A 12 38.24 -1.59 -40.67
CA GLY A 12 36.94 -2.22 -40.61
C GLY A 12 36.73 -2.78 -39.20
N HIS A 13 35.77 -2.23 -38.46
CA HIS A 13 35.26 -2.89 -37.28
C HIS A 13 34.18 -3.89 -37.71
N HIS A 14 34.56 -5.17 -37.71
CA HIS A 14 33.62 -6.28 -37.69
C HIS A 14 32.73 -6.13 -36.44
N LEU A 15 31.43 -5.90 -36.65
CA LEU A 15 30.41 -6.08 -35.62
C LEU A 15 30.36 -7.57 -35.29
N ALA A 16 30.86 -7.94 -34.11
CA ALA A 16 30.66 -9.28 -33.56
C ALA A 16 29.16 -9.45 -33.23
N ALA A 17 28.57 -10.54 -33.72
CA ALA A 17 27.21 -10.92 -33.36
C ALA A 17 27.13 -11.23 -31.84
N PRO A 18 26.05 -10.84 -31.15
CA PRO A 18 25.91 -11.12 -29.72
C PRO A 18 25.67 -12.63 -29.50
N ALA A 19 26.25 -13.15 -28.41
CA ALA A 19 26.10 -14.53 -27.98
C ALA A 19 24.61 -14.88 -27.67
N PRO A 20 24.16 -16.11 -27.96
CA PRO A 20 22.80 -16.52 -27.64
C PRO A 20 22.69 -16.75 -26.12
N GLY A 21 21.82 -16.01 -25.44
CA GLY A 21 21.52 -16.26 -24.02
C GLY A 21 21.19 -15.03 -23.16
N VAL A 22 21.34 -13.81 -23.67
CA VAL A 22 20.91 -12.61 -22.93
C VAL A 22 19.47 -12.29 -23.33
N ALA A 23 18.54 -12.44 -22.39
CA ALA A 23 17.17 -12.00 -22.56
C ALA A 23 17.18 -10.52 -22.99
N ARG A 24 16.53 -10.21 -24.13
CA ARG A 24 16.37 -8.82 -24.56
C ARG A 24 15.63 -8.04 -23.46
N PRO A 25 16.05 -6.81 -23.12
CA PRO A 25 15.25 -5.96 -22.26
C PRO A 25 13.86 -5.83 -22.88
N ARG A 26 12.81 -6.10 -22.09
CA ARG A 26 11.44 -5.84 -22.54
C ARG A 26 11.32 -4.35 -22.88
N PRO A 27 10.65 -3.98 -23.98
CA PRO A 27 10.35 -2.57 -24.22
C PRO A 27 9.56 -2.03 -23.01
N PRO A 28 9.83 -0.79 -22.55
CA PRO A 28 9.08 -0.21 -21.46
C PRO A 28 7.58 -0.24 -21.81
N ALA A 29 6.77 -0.74 -20.88
CA ALA A 29 5.33 -0.71 -21.02
C ALA A 29 4.88 0.75 -21.21
N LEU A 30 3.85 0.95 -22.04
CA LEU A 30 3.21 2.25 -22.13
C LEU A 30 2.78 2.68 -20.71
N PRO A 31 2.85 3.98 -20.35
CA PRO A 31 2.57 4.49 -18.99
C PRO A 31 1.24 4.04 -18.35
N GLY A 32 0.31 3.48 -19.13
CA GLY A 32 -0.99 2.96 -18.67
C GLY A 32 -1.11 1.45 -18.48
N ALA A 33 -0.24 0.61 -19.08
CA ALA A 33 -0.42 -0.85 -19.05
C ALA A 33 0.44 -1.52 -17.96
N ALA A 34 -0.19 -2.31 -17.08
CA ALA A 34 0.51 -3.08 -16.07
C ALA A 34 1.08 -4.39 -16.67
N CYS A 35 2.31 -4.72 -16.29
CA CYS A 35 3.02 -5.93 -16.69
C CYS A 35 2.48 -7.14 -15.92
N ALA A 36 2.01 -8.17 -16.63
CA ALA A 36 1.61 -9.42 -16.01
C ALA A 36 2.79 -10.09 -15.28
N THR A 37 2.56 -10.49 -14.03
CA THR A 37 3.59 -11.10 -13.16
C THR A 37 3.49 -12.62 -13.03
N HIS A 38 2.37 -13.22 -13.45
CA HIS A 38 2.15 -14.65 -13.32
C HIS A 38 3.19 -15.47 -14.10
N SER A 39 3.69 -16.57 -13.52
CA SER A 39 4.82 -17.36 -14.05
C SER A 39 4.59 -17.94 -15.44
N SER A 40 3.32 -18.18 -15.81
CA SER A 40 2.96 -18.63 -17.16
C SER A 40 3.07 -17.53 -18.24
N GLY A 41 3.27 -16.28 -17.84
CA GLY A 41 3.29 -15.10 -18.71
C GLY A 41 1.92 -14.63 -19.20
N LYS A 42 0.83 -15.28 -18.75
CA LYS A 42 -0.55 -14.93 -19.11
C LYS A 42 -1.09 -13.78 -18.24
N ALA A 43 -1.95 -12.96 -18.82
CA ALA A 43 -2.69 -11.92 -18.10
C ALA A 43 -3.89 -12.48 -17.32
N TYR A 44 -4.43 -11.67 -16.39
CA TYR A 44 -5.62 -11.99 -15.59
C TYR A 44 -6.78 -12.56 -16.44
N GLU A 45 -7.19 -11.85 -17.49
CA GLU A 45 -8.36 -12.23 -18.28
C GLU A 45 -8.14 -13.55 -19.04
N GLU A 46 -6.91 -13.84 -19.49
CA GLU A 46 -6.59 -15.11 -20.14
C GLU A 46 -6.72 -16.30 -19.18
N LEU A 47 -6.21 -16.15 -17.95
CA LEU A 47 -6.31 -17.16 -16.90
C LEU A 47 -7.77 -17.36 -16.46
N ARG A 48 -8.51 -16.26 -16.26
CA ARG A 48 -9.93 -16.29 -15.93
C ARG A 48 -10.76 -17.02 -16.99
N GLN A 49 -10.57 -16.68 -18.26
CA GLN A 49 -11.29 -17.35 -19.36
C GLN A 49 -10.92 -18.83 -19.49
N GLU A 50 -9.67 -19.21 -19.19
CA GLU A 50 -9.28 -20.62 -19.14
C GLU A 50 -10.01 -21.39 -18.03
N CYS A 51 -10.08 -20.82 -16.82
CA CYS A 51 -10.83 -21.39 -15.70
C CYS A 51 -12.32 -21.51 -16.00
N LEU A 52 -12.95 -20.47 -16.56
CA LEU A 52 -14.36 -20.48 -16.96
C LEU A 52 -14.66 -21.56 -18.01
N ARG A 53 -13.83 -21.68 -19.06
CA ARG A 53 -13.99 -22.72 -20.09
C ARG A 53 -13.87 -24.13 -19.55
N ARG A 54 -13.00 -24.32 -18.54
CA ARG A 54 -12.76 -25.62 -17.90
C ARG A 54 -13.75 -25.93 -16.78
N GLY A 55 -14.53 -24.95 -16.32
CA GLY A 55 -15.44 -25.10 -15.18
C GLY A 55 -14.69 -25.37 -13.87
N VAL A 56 -13.49 -24.83 -13.71
CA VAL A 56 -12.66 -24.99 -12.50
C VAL A 56 -12.36 -23.65 -11.86
N LEU A 57 -12.16 -23.63 -10.55
CA LEU A 57 -11.66 -22.45 -9.84
C LEU A 57 -10.15 -22.35 -10.03
N PHE A 58 -9.65 -21.12 -10.15
CA PHE A 58 -8.22 -20.85 -10.23
C PHE A 58 -7.54 -21.22 -8.92
N GLU A 59 -6.45 -21.98 -9.03
CA GLU A 59 -5.50 -22.24 -7.95
C GLU A 59 -4.18 -21.63 -8.36
N ASP A 60 -3.64 -20.75 -7.51
CA ASP A 60 -2.45 -19.98 -7.83
C ASP A 60 -1.18 -20.84 -7.66
N PRO A 61 -0.48 -21.22 -8.76
CA PRO A 61 0.75 -22.01 -8.65
C PRO A 61 1.92 -21.20 -8.08
N ASP A 62 1.88 -19.87 -8.19
CA ASP A 62 2.97 -18.99 -7.77
C ASP A 62 2.85 -18.61 -6.29
N PHE A 63 1.66 -18.76 -5.70
CA PHE A 63 1.38 -18.48 -4.30
C PHE A 63 0.41 -19.52 -3.71
N PRO A 64 0.88 -20.76 -3.52
CA PRO A 64 0.02 -21.89 -3.15
C PRO A 64 -0.59 -21.71 -1.76
N ALA A 65 -1.81 -22.22 -1.57
CA ALA A 65 -2.54 -22.20 -0.29
C ALA A 65 -1.93 -23.15 0.76
N CYS A 66 -0.70 -22.88 1.18
CA CYS A 66 0.08 -23.69 2.12
C CYS A 66 0.99 -22.83 3.00
N ASN A 67 1.78 -23.48 3.87
CA ASN A 67 2.56 -22.77 4.88
C ASN A 67 3.68 -21.90 4.31
N SER A 68 4.24 -22.21 3.13
CA SER A 68 5.31 -21.39 2.54
C SER A 68 4.84 -19.99 2.17
N SER A 69 3.56 -19.84 1.84
CA SER A 69 2.93 -18.56 1.53
C SER A 69 2.60 -17.76 2.80
N LEU A 70 2.56 -18.42 3.97
CA LEU A 70 2.35 -17.77 5.26
C LEU A 70 3.68 -17.38 5.92
N PHE A 71 4.63 -18.30 5.94
CA PHE A 71 5.85 -18.21 6.76
C PHE A 71 7.07 -18.65 5.96
N PHE A 72 8.15 -17.90 6.09
CA PHE A 72 9.49 -18.33 5.71
C PHE A 72 10.33 -18.76 6.93
N SER A 73 9.87 -18.43 8.15
CA SER A 73 10.54 -18.79 9.41
C SER A 73 9.78 -19.89 10.21
N GLU A 74 9.90 -19.90 11.54
CA GLU A 74 9.25 -20.90 12.41
C GLU A 74 7.73 -20.80 12.39
N LYS A 75 7.10 -21.97 12.22
CA LYS A 75 5.66 -22.11 12.20
C LYS A 75 5.07 -21.96 13.61
N PRO A 76 4.12 -21.05 13.85
CA PRO A 76 3.34 -21.08 15.07
C PRO A 76 2.48 -22.36 15.12
N PRO A 77 2.22 -22.96 16.30
CA PRO A 77 1.44 -24.19 16.46
C PRO A 77 -0.07 -23.96 16.26
N ILE A 78 -0.43 -23.13 15.28
CA ILE A 78 -1.79 -22.74 14.92
C ILE A 78 -2.16 -23.46 13.61
N PRO A 79 -3.27 -24.21 13.58
CA PRO A 79 -3.73 -24.88 12.37
C PRO A 79 -4.50 -23.90 11.47
N PHE A 80 -3.77 -23.14 10.65
CA PHE A 80 -4.39 -22.30 9.61
C PHE A 80 -5.04 -23.15 8.52
N ILE A 81 -6.22 -22.74 8.10
CA ILE A 81 -6.99 -23.39 7.03
C ILE A 81 -7.28 -22.34 5.96
N TRP A 82 -6.89 -22.61 4.73
CA TRP A 82 -7.19 -21.74 3.60
C TRP A 82 -8.63 -21.99 3.13
N LYS A 83 -9.42 -20.91 3.00
CA LYS A 83 -10.82 -20.98 2.59
C LYS A 83 -11.15 -19.90 1.57
N ARG A 84 -12.07 -20.21 0.66
CA ARG A 84 -12.65 -19.23 -0.27
C ARG A 84 -13.86 -18.53 0.36
N PRO A 85 -14.11 -17.25 0.04
CA PRO A 85 -15.28 -16.52 0.51
C PRO A 85 -16.63 -17.19 0.27
N GLY A 86 -16.88 -17.63 -0.97
CA GLY A 86 -18.21 -18.08 -1.44
C GLY A 86 -18.40 -19.57 -1.67
N VAL A 87 -17.37 -20.40 -1.49
CA VAL A 87 -17.42 -21.81 -1.91
C VAL A 87 -17.46 -22.71 -0.70
N SER A 88 -18.49 -23.56 -0.63
CA SER A 88 -18.50 -24.70 0.29
C SER A 88 -17.70 -25.83 -0.33
N VAL A 89 -16.62 -26.26 0.32
CA VAL A 89 -15.88 -27.47 -0.05
C VAL A 89 -16.34 -28.61 0.87
N LEU A 90 -16.25 -29.87 0.44
CA LEU A 90 -16.55 -31.02 1.30
C LEU A 90 -15.79 -30.85 2.64
N PHE A 91 -16.52 -30.81 3.77
CA PHE A 91 -16.02 -30.55 5.13
C PHE A 91 -15.62 -29.10 5.49
N CYS A 92 -15.87 -28.11 4.64
CA CYS A 92 -15.64 -26.69 4.94
C CYS A 92 -16.80 -25.81 4.47
N SER A 93 -17.47 -25.17 5.43
CA SER A 93 -18.43 -24.09 5.16
C SER A 93 -17.72 -22.86 4.58
N PRO A 94 -18.37 -22.13 3.65
CA PRO A 94 -17.85 -20.86 3.11
C PRO A 94 -17.73 -19.81 4.21
N LEU A 95 -16.92 -18.77 3.98
CA LEU A 95 -16.80 -17.65 4.92
C LEU A 95 -18.08 -16.80 4.94
N SER A 96 -18.74 -16.64 3.80
CA SER A 96 -19.98 -15.88 3.67
C SER A 96 -20.93 -16.54 2.67
N SER A 97 -22.23 -16.46 2.93
CA SER A 97 -23.26 -16.97 2.00
C SER A 97 -23.43 -16.09 0.75
N TYR A 98 -23.00 -14.83 0.80
CA TYR A 98 -23.12 -13.86 -0.30
C TYR A 98 -21.88 -12.95 -0.32
N PRO A 99 -20.70 -13.48 -0.72
CA PRO A 99 -19.50 -12.66 -0.76
C PRO A 99 -19.64 -11.55 -1.79
N LYS A 100 -19.08 -10.40 -1.45
CA LYS A 100 -18.95 -9.22 -2.29
C LYS A 100 -17.48 -8.86 -2.35
N PHE A 101 -17.06 -8.39 -3.52
CA PHE A 101 -15.70 -7.89 -3.67
C PHE A 101 -15.61 -6.55 -2.94
N ILE A 102 -16.42 -5.59 -3.38
CA ILE A 102 -16.66 -4.29 -2.73
C ILE A 102 -18.16 -4.15 -2.45
N LEU A 103 -18.53 -3.61 -1.28
CA LEU A 103 -19.91 -3.37 -0.85
C LEU A 103 -20.09 -1.90 -0.42
N GLY A 104 -20.81 -1.12 -1.23
CA GLY A 104 -21.09 0.29 -0.89
C GLY A 104 -19.93 1.26 -1.17
N GLY A 105 -18.86 0.78 -1.81
CA GLY A 105 -17.63 1.53 -2.09
C GLY A 105 -16.50 1.04 -1.20
N ALA A 106 -15.26 1.10 -1.69
CA ALA A 106 -14.10 0.65 -0.92
C ALA A 106 -13.69 1.76 0.06
N MET A 107 -14.05 1.58 1.33
CA MET A 107 -13.88 2.57 2.38
C MET A 107 -12.77 2.17 3.34
N ARG A 108 -12.19 3.17 4.00
CA ARG A 108 -11.20 2.93 5.07
C ARG A 108 -11.70 2.00 6.17
N THR A 109 -13.00 1.96 6.45
CA THR A 109 -13.62 1.06 7.45
C THR A 109 -13.49 -0.43 7.10
N ASP A 110 -13.17 -0.72 5.85
CA ASP A 110 -12.99 -2.08 5.34
C ASP A 110 -11.58 -2.62 5.67
N ILE A 111 -10.79 -1.79 6.36
CA ILE A 111 -9.41 -2.05 6.76
C ILE A 111 -9.35 -2.21 8.29
N CYS A 112 -9.42 -3.46 8.74
CA CYS A 112 -9.22 -3.87 10.12
C CYS A 112 -8.06 -4.88 10.20
N GLN A 113 -7.02 -4.52 10.94
CA GLN A 113 -5.84 -5.38 11.13
C GLN A 113 -6.19 -6.68 11.85
N GLY A 114 -5.62 -7.77 11.34
CA GLY A 114 -5.64 -9.08 11.98
C GLY A 114 -4.39 -9.32 12.85
N ASP A 115 -3.98 -10.58 12.96
CA ASP A 115 -2.88 -11.03 13.82
C ASP A 115 -1.48 -10.93 13.14
N LEU A 116 -1.31 -10.01 12.18
CA LEU A 116 -0.05 -9.73 11.49
C LEU A 116 0.45 -8.32 11.84
N GLY A 117 1.78 -8.17 11.99
CA GLY A 117 2.43 -6.90 12.33
C GLY A 117 2.70 -6.03 11.10
N ASP A 118 1.70 -5.83 10.25
CA ASP A 118 1.77 -5.13 8.96
C ASP A 118 0.94 -3.84 8.95
N CYS A 119 0.73 -3.24 10.13
CA CYS A 119 0.01 -1.97 10.31
C CYS A 119 0.42 -0.86 9.34
N TRP A 120 1.69 -0.81 8.93
CA TRP A 120 2.25 0.10 7.94
C TRP A 120 1.53 -0.02 6.58
N LEU A 121 1.28 -1.25 6.12
CA LEU A 121 0.56 -1.52 4.88
C LEU A 121 -0.90 -1.09 5.00
N LEU A 122 -1.56 -1.46 6.10
CA LEU A 122 -2.97 -1.17 6.32
C LEU A 122 -3.23 0.33 6.48
N ALA A 123 -2.34 1.07 7.15
CA ALA A 123 -2.42 2.52 7.23
C ALA A 123 -2.31 3.16 5.82
N ALA A 124 -1.44 2.62 4.96
CA ALA A 124 -1.34 3.08 3.57
C ALA A 124 -2.60 2.73 2.76
N ILE A 125 -3.17 1.52 2.90
CA ILE A 125 -4.42 1.13 2.23
C ILE A 125 -5.57 2.02 2.68
N ALA A 126 -5.70 2.28 3.99
CA ALA A 126 -6.73 3.16 4.52
C ALA A 126 -6.59 4.60 3.99
N SER A 127 -5.36 5.10 3.84
CA SER A 127 -5.10 6.41 3.20
C SER A 127 -5.46 6.39 1.71
N LEU A 128 -5.13 5.30 1.00
CA LEU A 128 -5.46 5.10 -0.41
C LEU A 128 -6.97 5.20 -0.69
N THR A 129 -7.82 4.71 0.22
CA THR A 129 -9.28 4.80 0.05
C THR A 129 -9.85 6.22 -0.03
N LEU A 130 -9.07 7.24 0.37
CA LEU A 130 -9.47 8.64 0.27
C LEU A 130 -9.36 9.19 -1.17
N ASN A 131 -8.70 8.45 -2.07
CA ASN A 131 -8.58 8.79 -3.49
C ASN A 131 -9.10 7.61 -4.33
N GLU A 132 -10.36 7.70 -4.75
CA GLU A 132 -11.04 6.67 -5.53
C GLU A 132 -10.34 6.37 -6.87
N LYS A 133 -9.72 7.36 -7.51
CA LYS A 133 -9.02 7.18 -8.78
C LYS A 133 -7.75 6.35 -8.61
N THR A 134 -6.93 6.70 -7.63
CA THR A 134 -5.71 5.96 -7.30
C THR A 134 -6.04 4.57 -6.76
N LEU A 135 -7.10 4.45 -5.96
CA LEU A 135 -7.62 3.17 -5.50
C LEU A 135 -8.05 2.29 -6.66
N ALA A 136 -8.81 2.82 -7.64
CA ALA A 136 -9.25 2.07 -8.81
C ALA A 136 -8.09 1.64 -9.72
N ARG A 137 -6.93 2.29 -9.62
CA ARG A 137 -5.70 1.84 -10.28
C ARG A 137 -5.14 0.58 -9.62
N VAL A 138 -5.06 0.55 -8.29
CA VAL A 138 -4.54 -0.58 -7.50
C VAL A 138 -5.53 -1.73 -7.42
N VAL A 139 -6.82 -1.42 -7.29
CA VAL A 139 -7.95 -2.34 -7.14
C VAL A 139 -8.91 -2.15 -8.33
N PRO A 140 -8.67 -2.85 -9.45
CA PRO A 140 -9.56 -2.80 -10.60
C PRO A 140 -11.00 -3.18 -10.24
N LEU A 141 -11.96 -2.36 -10.71
CA LEU A 141 -13.39 -2.49 -10.40
C LEU A 141 -14.13 -3.52 -11.27
N ASP A 142 -13.43 -4.18 -12.20
CA ASP A 142 -13.95 -5.20 -13.11
C ASP A 142 -14.08 -6.60 -12.48
N GLN A 143 -13.90 -6.70 -11.16
CA GLN A 143 -13.83 -7.94 -10.40
C GLN A 143 -15.06 -8.13 -9.51
N ASN A 144 -15.60 -9.34 -9.44
CA ASN A 144 -16.76 -9.66 -8.60
C ASN A 144 -16.91 -11.17 -8.34
N PHE A 145 -17.74 -11.52 -7.34
CA PHE A 145 -18.18 -12.89 -7.06
C PHE A 145 -19.48 -13.26 -7.81
N GLY A 146 -19.75 -12.64 -8.95
CA GLY A 146 -20.97 -12.80 -9.74
C GLY A 146 -20.93 -13.99 -10.71
N PRO A 147 -21.74 -13.97 -11.79
CA PRO A 147 -21.90 -15.10 -12.71
C PRO A 147 -20.59 -15.57 -13.37
N ASP A 148 -19.65 -14.65 -13.62
CA ASP A 148 -18.37 -14.93 -14.28
C ASP A 148 -17.23 -15.19 -13.29
N TYR A 149 -17.57 -15.65 -12.08
CA TYR A 149 -16.63 -15.97 -11.03
C TYR A 149 -15.85 -17.25 -11.35
N ALA A 150 -14.51 -17.15 -11.28
CA ALA A 150 -13.58 -18.25 -11.48
C ALA A 150 -12.56 -18.39 -10.34
N GLY A 151 -12.83 -17.79 -9.17
CA GLY A 151 -11.93 -17.86 -8.00
C GLY A 151 -10.59 -17.15 -8.22
N ILE A 152 -10.56 -16.13 -9.08
CA ILE A 152 -9.37 -15.39 -9.53
C ILE A 152 -9.61 -13.89 -9.44
N PHE A 153 -8.62 -13.16 -8.93
CA PHE A 153 -8.60 -11.71 -8.76
C PHE A 153 -7.23 -11.16 -9.17
N HIS A 154 -7.12 -9.85 -9.36
CA HIS A 154 -5.87 -9.17 -9.67
C HIS A 154 -5.80 -7.76 -9.07
N PHE A 155 -4.57 -7.31 -8.83
CA PHE A 155 -4.26 -6.02 -8.24
C PHE A 155 -3.02 -5.43 -8.90
N GLN A 156 -2.90 -4.11 -8.91
CA GLN A 156 -1.77 -3.43 -9.55
C GLN A 156 -0.90 -2.73 -8.53
N PHE A 157 0.40 -2.99 -8.57
CA PHE A 157 1.39 -2.35 -7.70
C PHE A 157 2.49 -1.74 -8.54
N TRP A 158 3.00 -0.60 -8.10
CA TRP A 158 4.18 0.03 -8.65
C TRP A 158 5.43 -0.58 -8.04
N GLN A 159 6.33 -1.10 -8.88
CA GLN A 159 7.60 -1.68 -8.46
C GLN A 159 8.65 -1.36 -9.52
N HIS A 160 9.85 -0.96 -9.10
CA HIS A 160 10.99 -0.74 -10.02
C HIS A 160 10.70 0.21 -11.22
N ASN A 161 9.83 1.20 -11.02
CA ASN A 161 9.34 2.14 -12.05
C ASN A 161 8.40 1.55 -13.11
N GLU A 162 7.73 0.45 -12.80
CA GLU A 162 6.69 -0.12 -13.65
C GLU A 162 5.47 -0.57 -12.82
N TRP A 163 4.29 -0.52 -13.45
CA TRP A 163 3.09 -1.13 -12.88
C TRP A 163 3.12 -2.63 -13.13
N LEU A 164 2.94 -3.41 -12.08
CA LEU A 164 2.88 -4.86 -12.09
C LEU A 164 1.44 -5.32 -11.80
N ASP A 165 0.90 -6.17 -12.66
CA ASP A 165 -0.41 -6.80 -12.48
C ASP A 165 -0.22 -8.16 -11.79
N VAL A 166 -0.65 -8.23 -10.52
CA VAL A 166 -0.51 -9.39 -9.64
C VAL A 166 -1.83 -10.13 -9.57
N VAL A 167 -1.86 -11.31 -10.17
CA VAL A 167 -3.00 -12.22 -10.17
C VAL A 167 -2.93 -13.16 -8.97
N ILE A 168 -4.05 -13.37 -8.28
CA ILE A 168 -4.17 -14.30 -7.15
C ILE A 168 -5.45 -15.13 -7.26
N ASP A 169 -5.47 -16.28 -6.58
CA ASP A 169 -6.74 -16.93 -6.23
C ASP A 169 -7.37 -16.31 -4.96
N ASP A 170 -8.62 -16.64 -4.67
CA ASP A 170 -9.35 -16.12 -3.49
C ASP A 170 -9.30 -17.02 -2.25
N GLN A 171 -8.34 -17.94 -2.15
CA GLN A 171 -8.12 -18.70 -0.93
C GLN A 171 -7.47 -17.80 0.12
N LEU A 172 -8.13 -17.59 1.26
CA LEU A 172 -7.65 -16.74 2.34
C LEU A 172 -7.33 -17.56 3.60
N PRO A 173 -6.28 -17.21 4.37
CA PRO A 173 -5.93 -17.89 5.61
C PRO A 173 -6.98 -17.66 6.71
N THR A 174 -7.43 -18.74 7.35
CA THR A 174 -8.45 -18.68 8.40
C THR A 174 -8.03 -19.47 9.63
N PHE A 175 -8.55 -19.05 10.79
CA PHE A 175 -8.48 -19.80 12.04
C PHE A 175 -9.86 -19.80 12.69
N LYS A 176 -10.36 -20.99 13.06
CA LYS A 176 -11.72 -21.17 13.62
C LYS A 176 -12.83 -20.52 12.76
N GLY A 177 -12.66 -20.53 11.44
CA GLY A 177 -13.64 -19.99 10.49
C GLY A 177 -13.67 -18.47 10.37
N ARG A 178 -12.66 -17.76 10.88
CA ARG A 178 -12.49 -16.31 10.72
C ARG A 178 -11.20 -16.01 9.96
N LEU A 179 -11.18 -14.92 9.20
CA LEU A 179 -9.95 -14.38 8.61
C LEU A 179 -8.97 -14.03 9.73
N VAL A 180 -7.70 -14.33 9.50
CA VAL A 180 -6.62 -14.11 10.49
C VAL A 180 -5.92 -12.78 10.26
N PHE A 181 -5.85 -12.32 9.02
CA PHE A 181 -5.15 -11.10 8.62
C PHE A 181 -6.15 -9.97 8.31
N LEU A 182 -5.83 -9.06 7.40
CA LEU A 182 -6.71 -7.95 7.02
C LEU A 182 -8.10 -8.45 6.63
N HIS A 183 -9.11 -7.77 7.18
CA HIS A 183 -10.51 -8.00 6.86
C HIS A 183 -11.34 -6.71 6.98
N SER A 184 -12.51 -6.70 6.34
CA SER A 184 -13.50 -5.64 6.51
C SER A 184 -14.28 -5.81 7.81
N ALA A 185 -14.74 -4.69 8.38
CA ALA A 185 -15.77 -4.71 9.41
C ALA A 185 -17.06 -5.39 8.92
N GLU A 186 -17.34 -5.29 7.61
CA GLU A 186 -18.42 -6.02 6.95
C GLU A 186 -17.99 -7.45 6.58
N HIS A 187 -18.60 -8.45 7.22
CA HIS A 187 -18.20 -9.86 7.09
C HIS A 187 -18.32 -10.46 5.68
N ASN A 188 -19.03 -9.80 4.77
CA ASN A 188 -19.24 -10.26 3.40
C ASN A 188 -18.41 -9.50 2.36
N GLU A 189 -17.50 -8.61 2.76
CA GLU A 189 -16.65 -7.85 1.86
C GLU A 189 -15.18 -8.30 1.94
N PHE A 190 -14.52 -8.48 0.80
CA PHE A 190 -13.23 -9.20 0.72
C PHE A 190 -12.14 -8.52 -0.09
N TRP A 191 -12.37 -7.35 -0.71
CA TRP A 191 -11.34 -6.68 -1.52
C TRP A 191 -10.06 -6.39 -0.74
N SER A 192 -10.17 -5.96 0.52
CA SER A 192 -9.02 -5.58 1.36
C SER A 192 -8.17 -6.81 1.72
N ALA A 193 -8.82 -7.90 2.14
CA ALA A 193 -8.17 -9.19 2.41
C ALA A 193 -7.42 -9.73 1.18
N LEU A 194 -8.03 -9.60 0.00
CA LEU A 194 -7.43 -10.04 -1.26
C LEU A 194 -6.29 -9.12 -1.71
N LEU A 195 -6.39 -7.82 -1.46
CA LEU A 195 -5.31 -6.86 -1.73
C LEU A 195 -4.06 -7.17 -0.90
N GLU A 196 -4.22 -7.40 0.41
CA GLU A 196 -3.12 -7.82 1.29
C GLU A 196 -2.50 -9.12 0.82
N LYS A 197 -3.32 -10.10 0.39
CA LYS A 197 -2.80 -11.35 -0.19
C LYS A 197 -1.95 -11.12 -1.44
N ALA A 198 -2.41 -10.26 -2.35
CA ALA A 198 -1.65 -9.95 -3.57
C ALA A 198 -0.32 -9.25 -3.25
N TYR A 199 -0.32 -8.38 -2.24
CA TYR A 199 0.90 -7.74 -1.76
C TYR A 199 1.84 -8.74 -1.05
N ALA A 200 1.30 -9.68 -0.27
CA ALA A 200 2.05 -10.79 0.32
C ALA A 200 2.69 -11.68 -0.75
N LYS A 201 1.97 -11.98 -1.84
CA LYS A 201 2.49 -12.71 -2.99
C LYS A 201 3.66 -11.98 -3.63
N LEU A 202 3.51 -10.67 -3.87
CA LEU A 202 4.56 -9.84 -4.46
C LEU A 202 5.85 -9.84 -3.62
N ASN A 203 5.70 -9.92 -2.29
CA ASN A 203 6.81 -9.94 -1.32
C ASN A 203 7.23 -11.36 -0.89
N GLY A 204 6.59 -12.41 -1.42
CA GLY A 204 6.94 -13.82 -1.23
C GLY A 204 6.15 -14.56 -0.13
N SER A 205 5.72 -13.92 0.95
CA SER A 205 4.84 -14.51 1.97
C SER A 205 4.15 -13.45 2.83
N TYR A 206 3.14 -13.84 3.61
CA TYR A 206 2.52 -12.95 4.61
C TYR A 206 3.52 -12.50 5.68
N GLU A 207 4.39 -13.40 6.15
CA GLU A 207 5.42 -13.06 7.13
C GLU A 207 6.40 -11.99 6.60
N ALA A 208 6.63 -11.91 5.29
CA ALA A 208 7.46 -10.88 4.68
C ALA A 208 6.89 -9.46 4.83
N LEU A 209 5.60 -9.33 5.15
CA LEU A 209 4.95 -8.04 5.41
C LEU A 209 5.12 -7.58 6.86
N LYS A 210 5.71 -8.39 7.75
CA LYS A 210 5.90 -8.03 9.15
C LYS A 210 6.97 -6.95 9.29
N GLY A 211 6.56 -5.76 9.73
CA GLY A 211 7.45 -4.63 10.02
C GLY A 211 8.10 -4.02 8.77
N GLY A 212 7.33 -3.20 8.04
CA GLY A 212 7.79 -2.42 6.90
C GLY A 212 7.62 -0.92 7.09
N SER A 213 7.82 -0.15 6.01
CA SER A 213 7.73 1.30 6.02
C SER A 213 6.46 1.77 5.30
N THR A 214 5.65 2.60 5.97
CA THR A 214 4.41 3.12 5.37
C THR A 214 4.65 3.83 4.05
N ILE A 215 5.80 4.52 3.93
CA ILE A 215 6.18 5.23 2.72
C ILE A 215 6.39 4.29 1.52
N GLU A 216 6.94 3.09 1.76
CA GLU A 216 7.16 2.08 0.72
C GLU A 216 5.81 1.57 0.19
N ALA A 217 4.86 1.25 1.08
CA ALA A 217 3.52 0.86 0.65
C ALA A 217 2.81 1.99 -0.12
N MET A 218 2.91 3.24 0.33
CA MET A 218 2.32 4.35 -0.39
C MET A 218 2.95 4.57 -1.77
N GLU A 219 4.26 4.39 -1.91
CA GLU A 219 4.95 4.44 -3.21
C GLU A 219 4.49 3.28 -4.11
N ASP A 220 4.37 2.07 -3.57
CA ASP A 220 3.89 0.89 -4.29
C ASP A 220 2.43 1.02 -4.75
N PHE A 221 1.60 1.79 -4.05
CA PHE A 221 0.21 2.02 -4.45
C PHE A 221 0.04 3.15 -5.46
N THR A 222 1.06 3.99 -5.66
CA THR A 222 0.86 5.26 -6.38
C THR A 222 1.89 5.54 -7.46
N GLY A 223 3.07 4.92 -7.39
CA GLY A 223 4.26 5.38 -8.10
C GLY A 223 4.69 6.79 -7.73
N GLY A 224 4.18 7.30 -6.61
CA GLY A 224 4.43 8.64 -6.08
C GLY A 224 5.83 8.79 -5.48
N VAL A 225 6.05 9.96 -4.89
CA VAL A 225 7.31 10.28 -4.21
C VAL A 225 7.05 10.50 -2.73
N GLY A 226 7.72 9.71 -1.90
CA GLY A 226 7.69 9.83 -0.46
C GLY A 226 8.47 11.03 0.08
N GLU A 227 7.85 11.75 1.01
CA GLU A 227 8.46 12.77 1.85
C GLU A 227 8.19 12.44 3.32
N MET A 228 9.14 12.76 4.20
CA MET A 228 9.07 12.46 5.62
C MET A 228 9.36 13.70 6.46
N TYR A 229 8.54 13.92 7.48
CA TYR A 229 8.69 15.00 8.45
C TYR A 229 8.84 14.44 9.86
N GLU A 230 9.89 14.86 10.56
CA GLU A 230 9.95 14.76 12.02
C GLU A 230 9.04 15.83 12.62
N VAL A 231 7.93 15.44 13.26
CA VAL A 231 6.88 16.36 13.75
C VAL A 231 7.43 17.40 14.72
N LYS A 232 8.42 17.01 15.55
CA LYS A 232 9.06 17.90 16.54
C LYS A 232 9.94 18.98 15.90
N LYS A 233 10.42 18.74 14.68
CA LYS A 233 11.27 19.65 13.89
C LYS A 233 10.52 20.21 12.68
N ALA A 234 9.21 19.99 12.61
CA ALA A 234 8.40 20.40 11.49
C ALA A 234 8.34 21.94 11.41
N PRO A 235 8.28 22.52 10.20
CA PRO A 235 8.24 23.96 10.01
C PRO A 235 6.95 24.58 10.57
N ASP A 236 6.94 25.90 10.78
CA ASP A 236 5.79 26.60 11.37
C ASP A 236 4.50 26.44 10.53
N ASN A 237 4.64 26.34 9.21
CA ASN A 237 3.54 26.13 8.27
C ASN A 237 3.16 24.64 8.07
N PHE A 238 3.54 23.75 8.98
CA PHE A 238 3.30 22.31 8.83
C PHE A 238 1.83 21.93 8.68
N TYR A 239 0.93 22.64 9.36
CA TYR A 239 -0.52 22.44 9.20
C TYR A 239 -0.96 22.67 7.74
N GLU A 240 -0.50 23.77 7.12
CA GLU A 240 -0.81 24.10 5.73
C GLU A 240 -0.20 23.11 4.74
N ILE A 241 0.98 22.56 5.06
CA ILE A 241 1.64 21.52 4.23
C ILE A 241 0.73 20.29 4.17
N LEU A 242 0.26 19.81 5.32
CA LEU A 242 -0.63 18.66 5.38
C LEU A 242 -1.99 18.94 4.75
N GLU A 243 -2.54 20.14 4.97
CA GLU A 243 -3.79 20.55 4.34
C GLU A 243 -3.68 20.53 2.81
N LYS A 244 -2.57 21.05 2.26
CA LYS A 244 -2.28 21.01 0.82
C LYS A 244 -2.05 19.59 0.32
N ALA A 245 -1.38 18.74 1.09
CA ALA A 245 -1.17 17.34 0.74
C ALA A 245 -2.51 16.61 0.59
N LEU A 246 -3.39 16.72 1.59
CA LEU A 246 -4.73 16.10 1.54
C LEU A 246 -5.59 16.68 0.40
N LYS A 247 -5.57 18.00 0.18
CA LYS A 247 -6.29 18.65 -0.95
C LYS A 247 -5.77 18.21 -2.32
N ARG A 248 -4.52 17.75 -2.41
CA ARG A 248 -3.91 17.18 -3.62
C ARG A 248 -4.03 15.65 -3.67
N CYS A 249 -4.81 15.08 -2.76
CA CYS A 249 -5.02 13.64 -2.65
C CYS A 249 -3.73 12.83 -2.42
N SER A 250 -2.68 13.46 -1.85
CA SER A 250 -1.51 12.75 -1.37
C SER A 250 -1.92 11.78 -0.26
N LEU A 251 -1.27 10.62 -0.21
CA LEU A 251 -1.45 9.68 0.89
C LEU A 251 -0.63 10.20 2.07
N VAL A 252 -1.23 10.19 3.27
CA VAL A 252 -0.61 10.75 4.47
C VAL A 252 -0.78 9.78 5.63
N CYS A 253 0.35 9.39 6.21
CA CYS A 253 0.41 8.52 7.37
C CYS A 253 1.27 9.14 8.48
N CYS A 254 1.07 8.70 9.71
CA CYS A 254 1.82 9.17 10.85
C CYS A 254 2.08 8.05 11.85
N SER A 255 3.09 8.22 12.70
CA SER A 255 3.45 7.23 13.70
C SER A 255 4.10 7.84 14.93
N ILE A 256 4.13 7.04 15.99
CA ILE A 256 4.74 7.36 17.28
C ILE A 256 5.94 6.42 17.45
N ASN A 257 7.11 6.99 17.70
CA ASN A 257 8.33 6.21 17.82
C ASN A 257 8.33 5.39 19.12
N ILE A 258 9.01 4.25 19.06
CA ILE A 258 9.33 3.42 20.24
C ILE A 258 10.74 3.72 20.71
N SER A 259 10.94 3.75 22.03
CA SER A 259 12.29 3.86 22.60
C SER A 259 12.95 2.48 22.81
N SER A 260 12.16 1.42 22.79
CA SER A 260 12.62 0.03 22.89
C SER A 260 11.62 -0.92 22.24
N ALA A 261 12.07 -2.12 21.86
CA ALA A 261 11.20 -3.15 21.25
C ALA A 261 10.02 -3.57 22.15
N VAL A 262 10.13 -3.42 23.47
CA VAL A 262 9.07 -3.73 24.44
C VAL A 262 7.89 -2.75 24.32
N GLU A 263 8.13 -1.55 23.79
CA GLU A 263 7.08 -0.57 23.55
C GLU A 263 6.35 -0.76 22.21
N SER A 264 6.72 -1.77 21.41
CA SER A 264 6.02 -2.07 20.16
C SER A 264 4.56 -2.38 20.44
N GLU A 265 3.66 -1.69 19.73
CA GLU A 265 2.21 -1.76 19.91
C GLU A 265 1.72 -1.45 21.35
N ALA A 266 2.53 -0.75 22.14
CA ALA A 266 2.14 -0.37 23.50
C ALA A 266 1.15 0.79 23.50
N LYS A 267 0.05 0.64 24.24
CA LYS A 267 -0.97 1.66 24.43
C LYS A 267 -0.54 2.73 25.44
N THR A 268 -0.59 3.98 25.01
CA THR A 268 -0.37 5.16 25.86
C THR A 268 -1.58 5.43 26.78
N PRO A 269 -1.41 6.24 27.85
CA PRO A 269 -2.54 6.67 28.69
C PRO A 269 -3.66 7.38 27.93
N PHE A 270 -3.34 7.97 26.77
CA PHE A 270 -4.29 8.70 25.94
C PHE A 270 -4.97 7.86 24.86
N GLY A 271 -4.74 6.53 24.86
CA GLY A 271 -5.36 5.60 23.93
C GLY A 271 -4.57 5.35 22.64
N LEU A 272 -3.56 6.17 22.33
CA LEU A 272 -2.69 6.00 21.16
C LEU A 272 -1.73 4.82 21.32
N ILE A 273 -1.32 4.20 20.22
CA ILE A 273 -0.45 3.03 20.16
C ILE A 273 0.93 3.45 19.63
N LYS A 274 2.00 3.06 20.33
CA LYS A 274 3.38 3.31 19.91
C LYS A 274 3.86 2.25 18.92
N GLY A 275 4.81 2.62 18.05
CA GLY A 275 5.40 1.69 17.09
C GLY A 275 4.39 1.18 16.07
N HIS A 276 3.37 1.99 15.80
CA HIS A 276 2.20 1.65 14.99
C HIS A 276 1.92 2.76 13.99
N ALA A 277 1.49 2.37 12.80
CA ALA A 277 1.16 3.31 11.73
C ALA A 277 -0.32 3.71 11.79
N TYR A 278 -0.57 5.00 11.58
CA TYR A 278 -1.89 5.61 11.49
C TYR A 278 -2.03 6.32 10.15
N SER A 279 -3.27 6.46 9.67
CA SER A 279 -3.59 7.28 8.49
C SER A 279 -4.08 8.65 8.93
N VAL A 280 -3.64 9.72 8.28
CA VAL A 280 -4.25 11.04 8.42
C VAL A 280 -5.37 11.15 7.39
N THR A 281 -6.61 11.29 7.85
CA THR A 281 -7.80 11.20 6.99
C THR A 281 -8.54 12.54 6.84
N GLY A 282 -8.08 13.59 7.51
CA GLY A 282 -8.72 14.90 7.41
C GLY A 282 -7.97 15.97 8.18
N ILE A 283 -8.13 17.21 7.73
CA ILE A 283 -7.70 18.42 8.40
C ILE A 283 -8.84 19.42 8.28
N ASP A 284 -9.15 20.09 9.38
CA ASP A 284 -10.22 21.09 9.41
C ASP A 284 -9.92 22.18 10.44
N GLU A 285 -10.52 23.34 10.26
CA GLU A 285 -10.44 24.47 11.19
C GLU A 285 -11.84 24.88 11.63
N VAL A 286 -12.09 24.83 12.93
CA VAL A 286 -13.41 25.12 13.49
C VAL A 286 -13.38 26.30 14.44
N SER A 287 -14.41 27.14 14.38
CA SER A 287 -14.62 28.22 15.34
C SER A 287 -15.29 27.66 16.60
N TYR A 288 -14.54 27.58 17.70
CA TYR A 288 -15.03 27.11 18.99
C TYR A 288 -14.83 28.19 20.06
N ARG A 289 -15.94 28.63 20.66
CA ARG A 289 -15.97 29.71 21.67
C ARG A 289 -15.27 31.00 21.20
N GLY A 290 -15.47 31.35 19.92
CA GLY A 290 -14.91 32.57 19.31
C GLY A 290 -13.41 32.49 19.02
N ARG A 291 -12.80 31.30 19.07
CA ARG A 291 -11.41 31.06 18.67
C ARG A 291 -11.38 30.02 17.56
N GLN A 292 -10.50 30.23 16.60
CA GLN A 292 -10.19 29.20 15.60
C GLN A 292 -9.36 28.10 16.24
N VAL A 293 -9.73 26.86 15.96
CA VAL A 293 -9.05 25.66 16.44
C VAL A 293 -8.74 24.77 15.24
N GLN A 294 -7.44 24.49 15.07
CA GLN A 294 -6.93 23.60 14.05
C GLN A 294 -7.04 22.15 14.51
N LEU A 295 -7.67 21.32 13.69
CA LEU A 295 -7.94 19.92 13.96
C LEU A 295 -7.35 19.02 12.89
N ILE A 296 -6.99 17.82 13.32
CA ILE A 296 -6.53 16.74 12.47
C ILE A 296 -7.31 15.47 12.79
N ARG A 297 -7.73 14.75 11.76
CA ARG A 297 -8.43 13.48 11.85
C ARG A 297 -7.47 12.36 11.52
N ILE A 298 -7.40 11.38 12.41
CA ILE A 298 -6.47 10.27 12.35
C ILE A 298 -7.26 8.97 12.46
N ARG A 299 -6.84 7.94 11.73
CA ARG A 299 -7.43 6.61 11.78
C ARG A 299 -6.40 5.56 12.19
N ASN A 300 -6.79 4.75 13.18
CA ASN A 300 -6.12 3.52 13.56
C ASN A 300 -6.52 2.38 12.60
N PRO A 301 -5.60 1.74 11.87
CA PRO A 301 -5.92 0.61 10.98
C PRO A 301 -6.42 -0.65 11.70
N TRP A 302 -6.38 -0.70 13.04
CA TRP A 302 -7.07 -1.74 13.80
C TRP A 302 -8.60 -1.66 13.68
N GLY A 303 -9.14 -0.53 13.22
CA GLY A 303 -10.58 -0.30 13.17
C GLY A 303 -11.23 -0.14 14.55
N GLN A 304 -10.41 0.11 15.58
CA GLN A 304 -10.79 0.28 16.97
C GLN A 304 -9.65 0.97 17.72
N VAL A 305 -9.87 1.30 19.00
CA VAL A 305 -8.89 1.91 19.91
C VAL A 305 -8.46 3.30 19.44
N GLU A 306 -9.11 4.29 20.06
CA GLU A 306 -9.04 5.68 19.67
C GLU A 306 -8.42 6.58 20.75
N TRP A 307 -8.11 7.81 20.36
CA TRP A 307 -7.79 8.92 21.25
C TRP A 307 -8.90 9.13 22.29
N ASN A 308 -8.53 9.26 23.56
CA ASN A 308 -9.47 9.51 24.66
C ASN A 308 -9.39 10.94 25.24
N GLY A 309 -8.61 11.82 24.62
CA GLY A 309 -8.46 13.21 25.05
C GLY A 309 -9.52 14.15 24.48
N PRO A 310 -9.30 15.47 24.55
CA PRO A 310 -10.21 16.47 23.98
C PRO A 310 -10.44 16.24 22.48
N TRP A 311 -11.67 16.49 22.02
CA TRP A 311 -12.13 16.29 20.63
C TRP A 311 -12.29 14.84 20.16
N SER A 312 -12.02 13.86 21.03
CA SER A 312 -12.43 12.48 20.80
C SER A 312 -13.96 12.33 20.71
N ASP A 313 -14.38 11.24 20.10
CA ASP A 313 -15.78 10.85 19.91
C ASP A 313 -16.55 10.71 21.23
N LYS A 314 -15.84 10.30 22.29
CA LYS A 314 -16.39 10.15 23.65
C LYS A 314 -16.43 11.48 24.42
N TYR A 315 -15.89 12.57 23.86
CA TYR A 315 -15.87 13.88 24.50
C TYR A 315 -17.17 14.65 24.24
N VAL A 316 -17.99 14.80 25.27
CA VAL A 316 -19.39 15.31 25.31
C VAL A 316 -19.61 16.73 24.71
N ARG A 317 -18.59 17.40 24.15
CA ARG A 317 -18.67 18.76 23.58
C ARG A 317 -17.88 18.93 22.29
N CYS A 318 -17.76 17.91 21.44
CA CYS A 318 -17.19 18.09 20.09
C CYS A 318 -18.22 18.80 19.17
N PRO A 319 -18.00 20.07 18.76
CA PRO A 319 -18.92 20.83 17.90
C PRO A 319 -19.05 20.28 16.47
N ILE A 320 -18.11 19.42 16.05
CA ILE A 320 -18.08 18.78 14.73
C ILE A 320 -19.31 17.87 14.53
N HIS A 321 -19.94 17.41 15.62
CA HIS A 321 -21.17 16.64 15.58
C HIS A 321 -22.44 17.45 15.27
N THR A 322 -22.36 18.75 14.97
CA THR A 322 -23.55 19.57 14.67
C THR A 322 -24.14 19.32 13.27
N GLY A 323 -23.48 18.55 12.39
CA GLY A 323 -23.98 18.23 11.04
C GLY A 323 -23.95 16.76 10.61
N LEU A 324 -23.21 15.90 11.30
CA LEU A 324 -23.12 14.46 10.98
C LEU A 324 -23.16 13.67 12.30
N VAL A 325 -24.35 13.22 12.67
CA VAL A 325 -24.51 12.14 13.65
C VAL A 325 -24.04 10.85 12.96
N LYS A 326 -22.74 10.65 12.83
CA LYS A 326 -22.21 9.30 13.02
C LYS A 326 -22.12 9.15 14.53
N ALA A 327 -22.88 8.19 15.08
CA ALA A 327 -22.74 7.79 16.46
C ALA A 327 -21.25 7.54 16.75
N ALA A 328 -20.81 7.76 18.00
CA ALA A 328 -19.47 7.39 18.47
C ALA A 328 -19.27 5.87 18.28
N LEU A 329 -18.93 5.46 17.07
CA LEU A 329 -18.59 4.11 16.67
C LEU A 329 -17.10 3.98 16.94
N ASP A 330 -16.69 2.91 17.64
CA ASP A 330 -15.27 2.59 17.83
C ASP A 330 -14.76 2.01 16.49
N ASP A 331 -14.55 2.89 15.51
CA ASP A 331 -14.14 2.57 14.15
C ASP A 331 -12.65 2.89 13.89
N GLY A 332 -11.98 3.37 14.95
CA GLY A 332 -10.57 3.72 14.98
C GLY A 332 -10.28 5.13 14.46
N GLU A 333 -11.27 5.87 13.95
CA GLU A 333 -11.13 7.24 13.47
C GLU A 333 -11.49 8.26 14.56
N PHE A 334 -10.63 9.26 14.75
CA PHE A 334 -10.87 10.29 15.76
C PHE A 334 -10.30 11.64 15.35
N TRP A 335 -10.88 12.70 15.89
CA TRP A 335 -10.33 14.05 15.82
C TRP A 335 -9.49 14.38 17.04
N MET A 336 -8.42 15.15 16.83
CA MET A 336 -7.65 15.78 17.90
C MET A 336 -7.18 17.17 17.47
N LYS A 337 -6.75 17.99 18.44
CA LYS A 337 -6.12 19.26 18.11
C LYS A 337 -4.79 19.04 17.43
N PHE A 338 -4.43 19.94 16.51
CA PHE A 338 -3.15 19.87 15.84
C PHE A 338 -1.96 20.05 16.80
N GLU A 339 -2.13 20.84 17.85
CA GLU A 339 -1.11 21.01 18.89
C GLU A 339 -0.90 19.73 19.70
N ASP A 340 -1.99 19.04 20.04
CA ASP A 340 -1.91 17.74 20.73
C ASP A 340 -1.25 16.69 19.81
N PHE A 341 -1.55 16.72 18.51
CA PHE A 341 -0.88 15.90 17.51
C PHE A 341 0.64 16.13 17.50
N LYS A 342 1.07 17.40 17.49
CA LYS A 342 2.50 17.76 17.56
C LYS A 342 3.17 17.29 18.85
N VAL A 343 2.42 17.13 19.94
CA VAL A 343 2.93 16.62 21.22
C VAL A 343 3.03 15.09 21.23
N HIS A 344 2.09 14.38 20.61
CA HIS A 344 1.99 12.93 20.72
C HIS A 344 2.65 12.15 19.58
N PHE A 345 2.69 12.69 18.37
CA PHE A 345 3.27 12.03 17.20
C PHE A 345 4.68 12.52 16.91
N ASP A 346 5.49 11.63 16.33
CA ASP A 346 6.91 11.88 16.08
C ASP A 346 7.23 12.00 14.59
N LYS A 347 6.49 11.27 13.75
CA LYS A 347 6.77 11.16 12.32
C LYS A 347 5.49 11.31 11.50
N VAL A 348 5.61 12.01 10.36
CA VAL A 348 4.61 12.04 9.29
C VAL A 348 5.28 11.67 7.99
N GLU A 349 4.62 10.83 7.21
CA GLU A 349 5.03 10.37 5.89
C GLU A 349 3.95 10.79 4.89
N ILE A 350 4.35 11.47 3.83
CA ILE A 350 3.47 11.96 2.76
C ILE A 350 3.94 11.33 1.46
N CYS A 351 3.07 10.69 0.71
CA CYS A 351 3.36 10.25 -0.64
C CYS A 351 2.63 11.15 -1.64
N ASN A 352 3.40 11.97 -2.35
CA ASN A 352 2.89 12.88 -3.36
C ASN A 352 2.68 12.15 -4.68
N LEU A 353 1.47 12.30 -5.22
CA LEU A 353 1.05 11.63 -6.45
C LEU A 353 1.78 12.17 -7.68
N THR A 354 2.11 11.28 -8.61
CA THR A 354 2.54 11.66 -9.97
C THR A 354 1.36 12.21 -10.77
N PRO A 355 1.59 12.94 -11.87
CA PRO A 355 0.53 13.49 -12.73
C PRO A 355 -0.53 12.48 -13.18
N ASP A 356 -0.13 11.22 -13.39
CA ASP A 356 -0.99 10.17 -13.90
C ASP A 356 -2.09 9.78 -12.91
N ALA A 357 -1.80 9.89 -11.61
CA ALA A 357 -2.73 9.60 -10.52
C ALA A 357 -3.70 10.77 -10.20
N LEU A 358 -3.44 11.98 -10.71
CA LEU A 358 -4.27 13.18 -10.46
C LEU A 358 -5.32 13.38 -11.56
N GLU A 359 -6.45 14.02 -11.24
CA GLU A 359 -7.45 14.40 -12.23
C GLU A 359 -6.95 15.51 -13.17
N ASP A 360 -7.54 15.63 -14.35
CA ASP A 360 -7.25 16.76 -15.26
C ASP A 360 -7.76 18.10 -14.75
N SER A 361 -8.75 18.06 -13.85
CA SER A 361 -9.31 19.22 -13.15
C SER A 361 -8.40 19.74 -12.03
N THR A 362 -7.40 18.97 -11.58
CA THR A 362 -6.55 19.36 -10.45
C THR A 362 -5.68 20.57 -10.80
N ALA A 363 -5.86 21.68 -10.08
CA ALA A 363 -5.22 22.97 -10.39
C ALA A 363 -3.68 22.95 -10.37
N HIS A 364 -3.06 21.98 -9.68
CA HIS A 364 -1.61 21.86 -9.57
C HIS A 364 -1.20 20.40 -9.74
N LYS A 365 -0.35 20.13 -10.73
CA LYS A 365 0.27 18.83 -10.98
C LYS A 365 1.78 18.93 -10.73
N TRP A 366 2.40 17.85 -10.25
CA TRP A 366 3.86 17.77 -10.12
C TRP A 366 4.50 17.54 -11.50
N GLU A 367 5.74 17.99 -11.71
CA GLU A 367 6.51 17.60 -12.90
C GLU A 367 7.49 16.50 -12.47
N VAL A 368 7.53 15.39 -13.22
CA VAL A 368 8.32 14.21 -12.85
C VAL A 368 9.29 13.88 -13.99
N THR A 369 10.57 13.71 -13.64
CA THR A 369 11.60 13.18 -14.55
C THR A 369 12.27 11.99 -13.89
N ILE A 370 12.30 10.84 -14.56
CA ILE A 370 12.84 9.59 -14.04
C ILE A 370 14.16 9.27 -14.74
N HIS A 371 15.19 8.93 -13.95
CA HIS A 371 16.48 8.48 -14.45
C HIS A 371 16.79 7.07 -13.92
N GLN A 372 17.16 6.15 -14.81
CA GLN A 372 17.57 4.80 -14.44
C GLN A 372 19.09 4.67 -14.50
N GLY A 373 19.67 3.94 -13.54
CA GLY A 373 21.10 3.69 -13.44
C GLY A 373 21.40 2.42 -12.66
N SER A 374 22.68 2.01 -12.66
CA SER A 374 23.14 0.82 -11.95
C SER A 374 24.51 1.05 -11.33
N TRP A 375 24.73 0.53 -10.12
CA TRP A 375 26.05 0.46 -9.50
C TRP A 375 26.71 -0.88 -9.78
N VAL A 376 27.75 -0.87 -10.61
CA VAL A 376 28.51 -2.06 -11.02
C VAL A 376 29.88 -2.02 -10.36
N ARG A 377 30.20 -3.08 -9.63
CA ARG A 377 31.50 -3.24 -8.96
C ARG A 377 32.64 -3.09 -9.97
N GLY A 378 33.63 -2.25 -9.65
CA GLY A 378 34.78 -1.97 -10.53
C GLY A 378 34.47 -1.05 -11.72
N SER A 379 33.27 -0.47 -11.80
CA SER A 379 32.90 0.49 -12.83
C SER A 379 32.19 1.70 -12.23
N THR A 380 30.89 1.60 -11.94
CA THR A 380 30.07 2.74 -11.47
C THR A 380 29.84 2.76 -9.95
N ALA A 381 30.26 1.72 -9.22
CA ALA A 381 30.09 1.61 -7.76
C ALA A 381 31.23 2.31 -6.96
N GLY A 382 31.38 3.63 -7.13
CA GLY A 382 32.48 4.42 -6.53
C GLY A 382 32.31 4.80 -5.04
N GLY A 383 31.16 4.49 -4.43
CA GLY A 383 30.87 4.86 -3.03
C GLY A 383 30.45 6.34 -2.87
N CYS A 384 30.29 6.77 -1.61
CA CYS A 384 29.89 8.14 -1.30
C CYS A 384 31.08 9.13 -1.32
N ARG A 385 30.81 10.42 -1.08
CA ARG A 385 31.83 11.49 -1.08
C ARG A 385 33.00 11.26 -0.11
N ASN A 386 32.87 10.35 0.85
CA ASN A 386 33.97 10.01 1.77
C ASN A 386 35.08 9.17 1.10
N PHE A 387 34.84 8.62 -0.10
CA PHE A 387 35.74 7.67 -0.78
C PHE A 387 36.54 8.26 -1.96
N LEU A 388 36.71 9.58 -2.01
CA LEU A 388 37.36 10.31 -3.13
C LEU A 388 38.81 9.87 -3.45
N GLY A 389 39.47 9.12 -2.57
CA GLY A 389 40.88 8.70 -2.72
C GLY A 389 41.12 7.18 -2.79
N GLN A 390 40.08 6.35 -2.71
CA GLN A 390 40.23 4.90 -2.86
C GLN A 390 39.97 4.56 -4.33
N SER A 391 41.04 4.34 -5.08
CA SER A 391 40.95 3.80 -6.43
C SER A 391 40.29 2.42 -6.37
N SER A 392 39.30 2.23 -7.24
CA SER A 392 38.43 1.05 -7.35
C SER A 392 39.19 -0.22 -7.74
#